data_AF-A0A9N8LIJ6-F1
#
_entry.id   AF-A0A9N8LIJ6-F1
#
_cell.length_a   1.000
_cell.length_b   1.000
_cell.length_c   1.000
_cell.angle_alpha   90.00
_cell.angle_beta   90.00
_cell.angle_gamma   90.00
#
_symmetry.space_group_name_H-M   'P 1'
#
loop_
_entity.id
_entity.type
_entity.pdbx_description
1 polymer ?
#
loop_
_entity_poly.entity_id
_entity_poly.type
_entity_poly.pdbx_seq_one_letter_code
_entity_poly.pdbx_strand_id
1 'polypeptide(L)'
;MEVLSDLPAYDARSHEQAGKAASFAPKLKREFTQVRWSKWSAKQIEARHRGMSYLFPIHSDLLPYWSPTKNSFKPTLVHMREVSLQPTDKRFAPLLLEGVAPGSAMYDDRLGGALVVRCAGPSLLRVRGLKAEGKKKRPMKEWLIGYRDRMDEKGFFRFGDRRE
;
A
#
# COMPACT_ATOMS: atom_id res chain seq x y z
N MET A 1 8.95 37.07 -8.25
CA MET A 1 8.98 36.12 -9.37
C MET A 1 10.16 36.51 -10.23
N GLU A 2 11.28 35.80 -10.12
CA GLU A 2 12.60 36.26 -10.62
C GLU A 2 12.74 36.17 -12.14
N VAL A 3 12.08 35.19 -12.77
CA VAL A 3 12.12 35.01 -14.23
C VAL A 3 11.36 36.10 -14.97
N LEU A 4 10.19 36.50 -14.44
CA LEU A 4 9.36 37.53 -15.08
C LEU A 4 9.93 38.95 -14.91
N SER A 5 10.82 39.17 -13.94
CA SER A 5 11.45 40.48 -13.74
C SER A 5 12.51 40.81 -14.79
N ASP A 6 13.04 39.82 -15.52
CA ASP A 6 14.02 40.04 -16.60
C ASP A 6 13.96 38.92 -17.64
N LEU A 7 12.82 38.84 -18.33
CA LEU A 7 12.61 37.85 -19.39
C LEU A 7 13.74 37.83 -20.45
N PRO A 8 14.26 38.98 -20.94
CA PRO A 8 15.35 38.97 -21.91
C PRO A 8 16.62 38.26 -21.41
N ALA A 9 17.04 38.50 -20.16
CA ALA A 9 18.23 37.85 -19.62
C ALA A 9 18.06 36.34 -19.42
N TYR A 10 16.86 35.90 -19.04
CA TYR A 10 16.56 34.47 -18.88
C TYR A 10 16.39 33.74 -20.23
N ASP A 11 15.83 34.41 -21.24
CA ASP A 11 15.71 33.88 -22.60
C ASP A 11 17.09 33.64 -23.22
N ALA A 12 18.02 34.58 -23.04
CA ALA A 12 19.42 34.44 -23.48
C ALA A 12 20.18 33.28 -22.79
N ARG A 13 19.66 32.76 -21.66
CA ARG A 13 20.20 31.60 -20.92
C ARG A 13 19.35 30.34 -21.08
N SER A 14 18.37 30.35 -21.98
CA SER A 14 17.53 29.20 -22.27
C SER A 14 18.35 28.07 -22.91
N HIS A 15 17.84 26.84 -22.81
CA HIS A 15 18.46 25.67 -23.39
C HIS A 15 17.40 24.75 -24.00
N GLU A 16 17.74 24.10 -25.11
CA GLU A 16 16.88 23.09 -25.70
C GLU A 16 16.71 21.89 -24.76
N GLN A 17 15.50 21.33 -24.72
CA GLN A 17 15.23 20.14 -23.93
C GLN A 17 15.97 18.93 -24.52
N ALA A 18 16.72 18.22 -23.68
CA ALA A 18 17.42 17.01 -24.10
C ALA A 18 16.41 15.87 -24.39
N GLY A 19 16.04 15.69 -25.66
CA GLY A 19 14.98 14.76 -26.08
C GLY A 19 15.18 13.30 -25.63
N LYS A 20 16.43 12.83 -25.46
CA LYS A 20 16.72 11.46 -24.98
C LYS A 20 16.40 11.25 -23.49
N ALA A 21 16.31 12.32 -22.69
CA ALA A 21 15.96 12.26 -21.27
C ALA A 21 14.51 12.66 -21.00
N ALA A 22 13.75 13.01 -22.05
CA ALA A 22 12.35 13.38 -21.91
C ALA A 22 11.52 12.18 -21.43
N SER A 23 10.67 12.42 -20.43
CA SER A 23 9.70 11.44 -19.96
C SER A 23 8.35 12.12 -19.80
N PHE A 24 7.28 11.35 -19.99
CA PHE A 24 5.92 11.85 -19.81
C PHE A 24 5.45 11.53 -18.40
N ALA A 25 4.90 12.53 -17.72
CA ALA A 25 4.20 12.35 -16.46
C ALA A 25 2.70 12.15 -16.74
N PRO A 26 2.19 10.90 -16.78
CA PRO A 26 0.78 10.67 -17.10
C PRO A 26 -0.12 11.24 -16.00
N LYS A 27 -1.34 11.62 -16.38
CA LYS A 27 -2.37 12.04 -15.43
C LYS A 27 -2.66 10.92 -14.42
N LEU A 28 -2.76 11.28 -13.15
CA LEU A 28 -3.06 10.32 -12.08
C LEU A 28 -4.48 9.76 -12.23
N LYS A 29 -4.60 8.44 -12.13
CA LYS A 29 -5.86 7.69 -12.16
C LYS A 29 -6.01 6.84 -10.90
N ARG A 30 -7.25 6.53 -10.51
CA ARG A 30 -7.55 5.67 -9.35
C ARG A 30 -6.97 4.26 -9.47
N GLU A 31 -6.99 3.69 -10.68
CA GLU A 31 -6.44 2.36 -10.97
C GLU A 31 -4.94 2.23 -10.60
N PHE A 32 -4.20 3.34 -10.57
CA PHE A 32 -2.78 3.34 -10.19
C PHE A 32 -2.55 3.18 -8.69
N THR A 33 -3.61 3.27 -7.87
CA THR A 33 -3.51 3.15 -6.40
C THR A 33 -4.00 1.80 -5.88
N GLN A 34 -4.49 0.91 -6.75
CA GLN A 34 -4.75 -0.48 -6.41
C GLN A 34 -3.41 -1.21 -6.23
N VAL A 35 -3.14 -1.67 -5.01
CA VAL A 35 -1.87 -2.34 -4.67
C VAL A 35 -1.79 -3.69 -5.34
N ARG A 36 -0.72 -3.91 -6.11
CA ARG A 36 -0.42 -5.19 -6.77
C ARG A 36 0.61 -5.97 -5.97
N TRP A 37 0.17 -6.73 -4.97
CA TRP A 37 1.07 -7.32 -3.96
C TRP A 37 2.15 -8.25 -4.52
N SER A 38 1.84 -9.01 -5.57
CA SER A 38 2.79 -9.92 -6.21
C SER A 38 3.80 -9.22 -7.11
N LYS A 39 3.53 -7.97 -7.52
CA LYS A 39 4.35 -7.21 -8.48
C LYS A 39 5.10 -6.05 -7.85
N TRP A 40 4.53 -5.42 -6.82
CA TRP A 40 5.11 -4.22 -6.22
C TRP A 40 5.85 -4.56 -4.93
N SER A 41 7.10 -4.10 -4.86
CA SER A 41 7.87 -4.05 -3.62
C SER A 41 7.29 -3.01 -2.66
N ALA A 42 7.63 -3.12 -1.37
CA ALA A 42 7.22 -2.15 -0.37
C ALA A 42 7.61 -0.70 -0.75
N LYS A 43 8.80 -0.50 -1.35
CA LYS A 43 9.26 0.82 -1.83
C LYS A 43 8.38 1.39 -2.95
N GLN A 44 7.93 0.54 -3.87
CA GLN A 44 7.04 0.97 -4.95
C GLN A 44 5.64 1.33 -4.43
N ILE A 45 5.15 0.65 -3.39
CA ILE A 45 3.87 0.94 -2.75
C ILE A 45 3.96 2.23 -1.93
N GLU A 46 5.03 2.40 -1.15
CA GLU A 46 5.31 3.60 -0.36
C GLU A 46 5.42 4.85 -1.25
N ALA A 47 6.16 4.76 -2.37
CA ALA A 47 6.29 5.87 -3.30
C ALA A 47 4.94 6.29 -3.90
N ARG A 48 4.07 5.32 -4.22
CA ARG A 48 2.69 5.59 -4.67
C ARG A 48 1.85 6.20 -3.57
N HIS A 49 2.00 5.72 -2.33
CA HIS A 49 1.30 6.30 -1.20
C HIS A 49 1.64 7.79 -1.10
N ARG A 50 2.93 8.15 -1.06
CA ARG A 50 3.37 9.55 -0.98
C ARG A 50 2.95 10.37 -2.20
N GLY A 51 3.09 9.82 -3.40
CA GLY A 51 2.82 10.54 -4.64
C GLY A 51 1.34 10.69 -4.99
N MET A 52 0.44 9.86 -4.46
CA MET A 52 -0.95 9.78 -4.94
C MET A 52 -2.03 9.83 -3.85
N SER A 53 -1.72 9.49 -2.59
CA SER A 53 -2.75 9.29 -1.55
C SER A 53 -3.55 10.52 -1.16
N TYR A 54 -3.06 11.71 -1.51
CA TYR A 54 -3.77 12.98 -1.31
C TYR A 54 -5.01 13.09 -2.22
N LEU A 55 -4.96 12.52 -3.43
CA LEU A 55 -6.12 12.42 -4.34
C LEU A 55 -6.81 11.06 -4.19
N PHE A 56 -6.04 9.99 -4.33
CA PHE A 56 -6.55 8.62 -4.39
C PHE A 56 -5.78 7.76 -3.38
N PRO A 57 -6.42 7.32 -2.28
CA PRO A 57 -5.77 6.45 -1.31
C PRO A 57 -5.33 5.16 -1.99
N ILE A 58 -4.17 4.63 -1.58
CA ILE A 58 -3.82 3.26 -1.96
C ILE A 58 -4.81 2.28 -1.33
N HIS A 59 -5.20 1.25 -2.06
CA HIS A 59 -6.23 0.31 -1.65
C HIS A 59 -5.98 -1.10 -2.16
N SER A 60 -6.61 -2.07 -1.53
CA SER A 60 -6.60 -3.47 -1.90
C SER A 60 -7.85 -4.14 -1.32
N ASP A 61 -8.23 -5.29 -1.87
CA ASP A 61 -9.32 -6.06 -1.29
C ASP A 61 -8.79 -6.96 -0.18
N LEU A 62 -9.46 -6.92 0.96
CA LEU A 62 -9.38 -7.97 1.96
C LEU A 62 -10.16 -9.18 1.44
N LEU A 63 -9.44 -10.26 1.17
CA LEU A 63 -9.96 -11.49 0.60
C LEU A 63 -10.35 -12.49 1.69
N PRO A 64 -11.41 -13.29 1.48
CA PRO A 64 -11.66 -14.44 2.33
C PRO A 64 -10.51 -15.45 2.24
N TYR A 65 -10.18 -16.07 3.35
CA TYR A 65 -9.45 -17.32 3.32
C TYR A 65 -10.46 -18.46 3.18
N TRP A 66 -10.06 -19.49 2.46
CA TRP A 66 -10.87 -20.69 2.36
C TRP A 66 -10.83 -21.44 3.69
N SER A 67 -11.99 -21.70 4.28
CA SER A 67 -12.15 -22.54 5.45
C SER A 67 -13.40 -23.37 5.27
N PRO A 68 -13.35 -24.70 5.52
CA PRO A 68 -14.52 -25.55 5.44
C PRO A 68 -15.52 -25.30 6.59
N THR A 69 -15.11 -24.60 7.65
CA THR A 69 -15.91 -24.41 8.88
C THR A 69 -16.36 -22.96 9.10
N LYS A 70 -15.85 -21.99 8.33
CA LYS A 70 -16.26 -20.59 8.44
C LYS A 70 -16.96 -20.10 7.19
N ASN A 71 -18.02 -19.32 7.39
CA ASN A 71 -18.67 -18.58 6.31
C ASN A 71 -17.65 -17.63 5.66
N SER A 72 -17.35 -17.88 4.38
CA SER A 72 -16.56 -17.00 3.54
C SER A 72 -17.28 -15.66 3.38
N PHE A 73 -16.58 -14.54 3.61
CA PHE A 73 -17.12 -13.19 3.41
C PHE A 73 -16.80 -12.69 1.99
N LYS A 74 -17.62 -11.76 1.48
CA LYS A 74 -17.32 -11.12 0.19
C LYS A 74 -16.04 -10.28 0.30
N PRO A 75 -15.14 -10.29 -0.71
CA PRO A 75 -14.00 -9.39 -0.76
C PRO A 75 -14.40 -7.96 -0.40
N THR A 76 -13.67 -7.36 0.54
CA THR A 76 -13.99 -6.03 1.08
C THR A 76 -12.90 -5.07 0.69
N LEU A 77 -13.25 -3.99 0.00
CA LEU A 77 -12.29 -2.95 -0.36
C LEU A 77 -11.76 -2.26 0.91
N VAL A 78 -10.43 -2.18 1.03
CA VAL A 78 -9.75 -1.54 2.16
C VAL A 78 -8.77 -0.49 1.66
N HIS A 79 -8.93 0.73 2.13
CA HIS A 79 -8.01 1.83 1.89
C HIS A 79 -6.94 1.84 2.98
N MET A 80 -5.67 1.91 2.58
CA MET A 80 -4.52 1.92 3.47
C MET A 80 -4.01 3.34 3.67
N ARG A 81 -3.71 3.68 4.93
CA ARG A 81 -3.27 5.00 5.38
C ARG A 81 -2.02 4.83 6.23
N GLU A 82 -1.22 5.90 6.31
CA GLU A 82 -0.01 5.95 7.16
C GLU A 82 0.91 4.75 6.86
N VAL A 83 1.31 4.68 5.60
CA VAL A 83 2.09 3.58 5.04
C VAL A 83 3.57 3.94 5.09
N SER A 84 4.40 2.98 5.50
CA SER A 84 5.84 3.16 5.61
C SER A 84 6.56 1.84 5.34
N LEU A 85 7.85 1.92 5.03
CA LEU A 85 8.70 0.74 4.89
C LEU A 85 8.85 0.04 6.24
N GLN A 86 8.73 -1.29 6.25
CA GLN A 86 9.06 -2.11 7.41
C GLN A 86 10.41 -2.78 7.17
N PRO A 87 11.42 -2.56 8.03
CA PRO A 87 12.65 -3.34 7.99
C PRO A 87 12.39 -4.84 8.07
N THR A 88 13.10 -5.62 7.26
CA THR A 88 13.08 -7.08 7.30
C THR A 88 13.97 -7.56 8.44
N ASP A 89 13.49 -7.37 9.67
CA ASP A 89 14.16 -7.90 10.85
C ASP A 89 13.91 -9.42 11.00
N LYS A 90 14.69 -10.06 11.88
CA LYS A 90 14.57 -11.50 12.18
C LYS A 90 13.22 -11.90 12.78
N ARG A 91 12.35 -10.95 13.16
CA ARG A 91 11.06 -11.24 13.78
C ARG A 91 9.99 -11.48 12.73
N PHE A 92 9.91 -10.63 11.71
CA PHE A 92 8.92 -10.78 10.64
C PHE A 92 9.40 -11.65 9.50
N ALA A 93 10.72 -11.74 9.28
CA ALA A 93 11.26 -12.51 8.17
C ALA A 93 10.79 -13.98 8.18
N PRO A 94 10.87 -14.74 9.29
CA PRO A 94 10.41 -16.13 9.30
C PRO A 94 8.89 -16.27 9.13
N LEU A 95 8.12 -15.30 9.61
CA LEU A 95 6.65 -15.40 9.64
C LEU A 95 5.99 -14.94 8.34
N LEU A 96 6.58 -13.95 7.66
CA LEU A 96 6.00 -13.33 6.48
C LEU A 96 6.85 -13.54 5.22
N LEU A 97 8.18 -13.69 5.33
CA LEU A 97 9.07 -13.88 4.17
C LEU A 97 9.29 -15.35 3.81
N GLU A 98 9.04 -16.27 4.74
CA GLU A 98 9.15 -17.71 4.52
C GLU A 98 7.75 -18.35 4.54
N GLY A 99 7.33 -18.97 3.43
CA GLY A 99 6.12 -19.79 3.38
C GLY A 99 4.77 -19.06 3.28
N VAL A 100 4.75 -17.73 3.09
CA VAL A 100 3.50 -16.96 2.95
C VAL A 100 3.49 -16.14 1.65
N ALA A 101 2.35 -16.10 0.95
CA ALA A 101 2.26 -15.38 -0.33
C ALA A 101 2.22 -13.84 -0.15
N PRO A 102 2.70 -13.04 -1.12
CA PRO A 102 2.56 -11.58 -1.10
C PRO A 102 1.10 -11.15 -0.92
N GLY A 103 0.85 -10.12 -0.10
CA GLY A 103 -0.47 -9.67 0.32
C GLY A 103 -0.92 -10.24 1.66
N SER A 104 -0.22 -11.21 2.22
CA SER A 104 -0.51 -11.65 3.59
C SER A 104 -0.02 -10.64 4.60
N ALA A 105 -0.83 -10.39 5.62
CA ALA A 105 -0.57 -9.38 6.64
C ALA A 105 -0.82 -9.92 8.04
N MET A 106 0.01 -9.50 8.98
CA MET A 106 -0.20 -9.76 10.41
C MET A 106 -0.27 -8.45 11.19
N TYR A 107 -1.02 -8.47 12.28
CA TYR A 107 -1.04 -7.37 13.23
C TYR A 107 0.11 -7.51 14.23
N ASP A 108 0.76 -6.40 14.53
CA ASP A 108 1.75 -6.31 15.59
C ASP A 108 1.50 -5.09 16.49
N ASP A 109 1.15 -5.39 17.74
CA ASP A 109 0.89 -4.38 18.77
C ASP A 109 2.17 -3.62 19.16
N ARG A 110 3.33 -4.30 19.14
CA ARG A 110 4.63 -3.72 19.54
C ARG A 110 5.12 -2.67 18.56
N LEU A 111 4.62 -2.68 17.33
CA LEU A 111 4.84 -1.63 16.33
C LEU A 111 3.79 -0.52 16.42
N GLY A 112 3.35 -0.16 17.64
CA GLY A 112 2.33 0.86 17.87
C GLY A 112 1.00 0.53 17.20
N GLY A 113 0.63 -0.75 17.17
CA GLY A 113 -0.58 -1.25 16.54
C GLY A 113 -0.59 -1.06 15.02
N ALA A 114 0.22 -1.83 14.31
CA ALA A 114 0.31 -1.76 12.85
C ALA A 114 0.09 -3.12 12.19
N LEU A 115 -0.35 -3.10 10.94
CA LEU A 115 -0.26 -4.27 10.07
C LEU A 115 1.09 -4.28 9.37
N VAL A 116 1.74 -5.44 9.37
CA VAL A 116 2.92 -5.72 8.54
C VAL A 116 2.49 -6.63 7.41
N VAL A 117 2.68 -6.18 6.17
CA VAL A 117 2.21 -6.86 4.96
C VAL A 117 3.40 -7.31 4.11
N ARG A 118 3.39 -8.57 3.69
CA ARG A 118 4.35 -9.11 2.73
C ARG A 118 4.11 -8.51 1.34
N CYS A 119 5.14 -7.96 0.73
CA CYS A 119 5.10 -7.42 -0.63
C CYS A 119 5.86 -8.33 -1.62
N ALA A 120 6.03 -7.88 -2.87
CA ALA A 120 6.87 -8.58 -3.83
C ALA A 120 8.34 -8.58 -3.38
N GLY A 121 9.04 -9.69 -3.64
CA GLY A 121 10.41 -9.90 -3.15
C GLY A 121 10.48 -10.00 -1.61
N PRO A 122 11.69 -9.90 -1.02
CA PRO A 122 11.87 -9.89 0.43
C PRO A 122 11.61 -8.48 0.99
N SER A 123 10.39 -7.96 0.83
CA SER A 123 10.04 -6.61 1.31
C SER A 123 8.75 -6.60 2.11
N LEU A 124 8.72 -5.75 3.14
CA LEU A 124 7.61 -5.63 4.08
C LEU A 124 7.12 -4.19 4.14
N LEU A 125 5.80 -4.04 4.25
CA LEU A 125 5.13 -2.76 4.33
C LEU A 125 4.40 -2.64 5.67
N ARG A 126 4.60 -1.53 6.38
CA ARG A 126 3.88 -1.21 7.60
C ARG A 126 2.72 -0.27 7.30
N VAL A 127 1.52 -0.61 7.81
CA VAL A 127 0.29 0.17 7.65
C VAL A 127 -0.32 0.44 9.02
N ARG A 128 -0.54 1.71 9.37
CA ARG A 128 -1.10 2.10 10.69
C ARG A 128 -2.56 2.55 10.66
N GLY A 129 -3.12 2.76 9.48
CA GLY A 129 -4.54 3.10 9.34
C GLY A 129 -5.21 2.31 8.23
N LEU A 130 -6.37 1.74 8.52
CA LEU A 130 -7.25 1.14 7.53
C LEU A 130 -8.62 1.81 7.53
N LYS A 131 -9.24 1.85 6.35
CA LYS A 131 -10.64 2.22 6.17
C LYS A 131 -11.28 1.23 5.21
N ALA A 132 -12.16 0.39 5.73
CA ALA A 132 -12.98 -0.49 4.91
C ALA A 132 -14.10 0.28 4.19
N GLU A 133 -14.57 -0.28 3.10
CA GLU A 133 -15.67 0.25 2.30
C GLU A 133 -16.92 0.55 3.15
N GLY A 134 -17.53 1.72 2.94
CA GLY A 134 -18.71 2.16 3.68
C GLY A 134 -18.49 2.41 5.19
N LYS A 135 -17.28 2.28 5.72
CA LYS A 135 -16.97 2.49 7.14
C LYS A 135 -16.10 3.74 7.35
N LYS A 136 -16.19 4.32 8.55
CA LYS A 136 -15.28 5.39 9.00
C LYS A 136 -13.89 4.81 9.29
N LYS A 137 -12.85 5.67 9.26
CA LYS A 137 -11.51 5.30 9.76
C LYS A 137 -11.64 4.93 11.24
N ARG A 138 -10.99 3.84 11.65
CA ARG A 138 -10.89 3.43 13.06
C ARG A 138 -9.42 3.22 13.45
N PRO A 139 -9.08 3.33 14.74
CA PRO A 139 -7.80 2.85 15.25
C PRO A 139 -7.55 1.40 14.83
N MET A 140 -6.29 1.03 14.57
CA MET A 140 -5.94 -0.30 14.07
C MET A 140 -6.42 -1.42 15.00
N LYS A 141 -6.33 -1.22 16.32
CA LYS A 141 -6.78 -2.18 17.34
C LYS A 141 -8.29 -2.45 17.26
N GLU A 142 -9.11 -1.42 17.05
CA GLU A 142 -10.55 -1.59 16.85
C GLU A 142 -10.88 -2.27 15.51
N TRP A 143 -10.13 -1.91 14.46
CA TRP A 143 -10.26 -2.56 13.16
C TRP A 143 -9.95 -4.05 13.27
N LEU A 144 -8.87 -4.42 13.97
CA LEU A 144 -8.51 -5.81 14.24
C LEU A 144 -9.64 -6.57 14.94
N ILE A 145 -10.22 -6.01 16.00
CA ILE A 145 -11.33 -6.65 16.72
C ILE A 145 -12.51 -6.92 15.79
N GLY A 146 -12.90 -5.94 14.97
CA GLY A 146 -14.06 -6.05 14.08
C GLY A 146 -13.86 -6.91 12.82
N TYR A 147 -12.61 -7.29 12.52
CA TYR A 147 -12.26 -8.08 11.33
C TYR A 147 -11.51 -9.37 11.71
N ARG A 148 -11.38 -9.69 13.01
CA ARG A 148 -10.61 -10.84 13.51
C ARG A 148 -11.10 -12.18 12.95
N ASP A 149 -12.40 -12.29 12.73
CA ASP A 149 -13.07 -13.43 12.10
C ASP A 149 -12.55 -13.73 10.69
N ARG A 150 -11.95 -12.73 10.03
CA ARG A 150 -11.44 -12.79 8.66
C ARG A 150 -9.96 -13.18 8.55
N MET A 151 -9.29 -13.39 9.68
CA MET A 151 -7.92 -13.92 9.72
C MET A 151 -7.94 -15.44 9.54
N ASP A 152 -6.94 -15.97 8.85
CA ASP A 152 -6.70 -17.42 8.76
C ASP A 152 -6.33 -18.03 10.12
N GLU A 153 -6.21 -19.35 10.15
CA GLU A 153 -5.86 -20.11 11.38
C GLU A 153 -4.49 -19.73 11.95
N LYS A 154 -3.60 -19.16 11.12
CA LYS A 154 -2.27 -18.70 11.49
C LYS A 154 -2.27 -17.21 11.90
N GLY A 155 -3.42 -16.55 11.90
CA GLY A 155 -3.57 -15.16 12.31
C GLY A 155 -3.23 -14.14 11.21
N PHE A 156 -3.19 -14.55 9.94
CA PHE A 156 -2.95 -13.65 8.82
C PHE A 156 -4.24 -13.16 8.17
N PHE A 157 -4.25 -11.89 7.80
CA PHE A 157 -5.16 -11.36 6.79
C PHE A 157 -4.61 -11.62 5.40
N ARG A 158 -5.51 -11.74 4.42
CA ARG A 158 -5.16 -11.87 3.02
C ARG A 158 -5.61 -10.64 2.24
N PHE A 159 -4.66 -9.85 1.75
CA PHE A 159 -4.92 -8.78 0.80
C PHE A 159 -4.60 -9.22 -0.62
N GLY A 160 -5.39 -8.75 -1.57
CA GLY A 160 -5.18 -9.05 -2.98
C GLY A 160 -5.78 -8.01 -3.91
N ASP A 161 -5.52 -8.23 -5.18
CA ASP A 161 -6.10 -7.45 -6.27
C ASP A 161 -7.52 -7.99 -6.48
N ARG A 162 -8.51 -7.10 -6.61
CA ARG A 162 -9.81 -7.49 -7.15
C ARG A 162 -9.56 -8.05 -8.54
N ARG A 163 -9.63 -9.38 -8.70
CA ARG A 163 -9.74 -9.97 -10.04
C ARG A 163 -11.14 -9.62 -10.52
N GLU A 164 -11.21 -8.88 -11.62
CA GLU A 164 -12.42 -8.83 -12.45
C GLU A 164 -12.76 -10.24 -12.95
#